data_AF-A0A7W9NEK4-F1
#
_entry.id   AF-A0A7W9NEK4-F1
#
_cell.length_a   1.000
_cell.length_b   1.000
_cell.length_c   1.000
_cell.angle_alpha   90.00
_cell.angle_beta   90.00
_cell.angle_gamma   90.00
#
_symmetry.space_group_name_H-M   'P 1'
#
loop_
_entity.id
_entity.type
_entity.pdbx_description
1 polymer ?
#
loop_
_entity_poly.entity_id
_entity_poly.type
_entity_poly.pdbx_seq_one_letter_code
_entity_poly.pdbx_strand_id
1 'polypeptide(L)'
;MSVIELTTFTVKPDRTAEMLAARPGMVDAFRRDRRGFLAARLIRVAEDTWLDLVEWTDDTAWDESRAKGGNQPEIAAFFATIDTLVSSERGVRYDDAEDGRRTVRTIAYGPHPSQVGELYLPEGDGPFPVVVLIHGGFWTAMFDRRQVTPLADALVGDGYAVWNIEYRRLGEEGGGWPGTFDDIAAAVDQLDGLDTALDLTNVQVVGHSAGGQLAAYAAGRTDAKVRLRAAVSISGVLDLVAADADRLGSALADPNAPEPAGAPPASNPEFAPVIAANAADGIPRWLLGGHHDEVPERYAQVTPPVTVPLLTIHGTTDDIVAAKYAGDPVEIPGANHFDVIDPNHPSWRVVRDWLAERSA
;
A
#
# COMPACT_ATOMS: atom_id res chain seq x y z
N MET A 1 -2.70 17.57 -7.35
CA MET A 1 -3.27 16.21 -7.24
C MET A 1 -4.49 16.14 -8.13
N SER A 2 -4.64 15.06 -8.89
CA SER A 2 -5.87 14.84 -9.64
C SER A 2 -7.04 14.58 -8.69
N VAL A 3 -8.21 15.02 -9.12
CA VAL A 3 -9.46 14.92 -8.35
C VAL A 3 -10.34 13.89 -9.03
N ILE A 4 -10.88 12.99 -8.22
CA ILE A 4 -11.86 12.02 -8.67
C ILE A 4 -13.23 12.47 -8.18
N GLU A 5 -14.19 12.56 -9.08
CA GLU A 5 -15.59 12.75 -8.74
C GLU A 5 -16.30 11.40 -8.86
N LEU A 6 -16.90 10.94 -7.75
CA LEU A 6 -17.67 9.70 -7.68
C LEU A 6 -19.14 10.06 -7.52
N THR A 7 -19.92 9.87 -8.58
CA THR A 7 -21.34 10.21 -8.60
C THR A 7 -22.18 8.95 -8.69
N THR A 8 -22.94 8.65 -7.64
CA THR A 8 -23.91 7.55 -7.64
C THR A 8 -25.29 8.09 -7.97
N PHE A 9 -26.00 7.47 -8.91
CA PHE A 9 -27.34 7.88 -9.30
C PHE A 9 -28.19 6.71 -9.79
N THR A 10 -29.49 6.90 -9.84
CA THR A 10 -30.44 5.92 -10.39
C THR A 10 -30.95 6.36 -11.76
N VAL A 11 -31.29 5.37 -12.60
CA VAL A 11 -31.96 5.54 -13.89
C VAL A 11 -33.07 4.52 -14.00
N LYS A 12 -34.27 4.97 -14.39
CA LYS A 12 -35.40 4.05 -14.60
C LYS A 12 -35.02 2.99 -15.64
N PRO A 13 -35.40 1.70 -15.43
CA PRO A 13 -35.01 0.63 -16.35
C PRO A 13 -35.34 0.90 -17.82
N ASP A 14 -36.49 1.52 -18.11
CA ASP A 14 -36.94 1.90 -19.45
C ASP A 14 -36.14 3.02 -20.11
N ARG A 15 -35.36 3.80 -19.34
CA ARG A 15 -34.48 4.87 -19.83
C ARG A 15 -33.00 4.49 -19.89
N THR A 16 -32.65 3.26 -19.52
CA THR A 16 -31.25 2.79 -19.54
C THR A 16 -30.63 2.88 -20.93
N ALA A 17 -31.37 2.46 -21.97
CA ALA A 17 -30.88 2.51 -23.34
C ALA A 17 -30.64 3.96 -23.83
N GLU A 18 -31.50 4.90 -23.40
CA GLU A 18 -31.36 6.33 -23.68
C GLU A 18 -30.10 6.90 -23.03
N MET A 19 -29.87 6.60 -21.75
CA MET A 19 -28.66 7.04 -21.01
C MET A 19 -27.38 6.54 -21.70
N LEU A 20 -27.32 5.24 -22.02
CA LEU A 20 -26.15 4.64 -22.66
C LEU A 20 -25.89 5.22 -24.05
N ALA A 21 -26.95 5.54 -24.81
CA ALA A 21 -26.82 6.21 -26.11
C ALA A 21 -26.34 7.67 -25.99
N ALA A 22 -26.73 8.38 -24.93
CA ALA A 22 -26.30 9.76 -24.67
C ALA A 22 -24.86 9.88 -24.16
N ARG A 23 -24.34 8.84 -23.50
CA ARG A 23 -23.04 8.86 -22.81
C ARG A 23 -21.85 9.25 -23.69
N PRO A 24 -21.64 8.69 -24.90
CA PRO A 24 -20.51 9.08 -25.75
C PRO A 24 -20.51 10.58 -26.08
N GLY A 25 -21.69 11.13 -26.40
CA GLY A 25 -21.86 12.56 -26.69
C GLY A 25 -21.51 13.44 -25.50
N MET A 26 -21.93 13.06 -24.29
CA MET A 26 -21.58 13.77 -23.06
C MET A 26 -20.07 13.77 -22.82
N VAL A 27 -19.39 12.62 -22.95
CA VAL A 27 -17.94 12.50 -22.74
C VAL A 27 -17.18 13.35 -23.75
N ASP A 28 -17.59 13.36 -25.01
CA ASP A 28 -16.95 14.20 -26.04
C ASP A 28 -17.21 15.69 -25.81
N ALA A 29 -18.40 16.06 -25.32
CA ALA A 29 -18.68 17.43 -24.91
C ALA A 29 -17.84 17.84 -23.69
N PHE A 30 -17.60 16.95 -22.73
CA PHE A 30 -16.69 17.19 -21.61
C PHE A 30 -15.28 17.46 -22.10
N ARG A 31 -14.73 16.61 -22.98
CA ARG A 31 -13.38 16.82 -23.56
C ARG A 31 -13.22 18.17 -24.26
N ARG A 32 -14.29 18.69 -24.87
CA ARG A 32 -14.26 19.98 -25.59
C ARG A 32 -14.50 21.19 -24.67
N ASP A 33 -15.40 21.08 -23.70
CA ASP A 33 -15.92 22.22 -22.91
C ASP A 33 -15.29 22.32 -21.52
N ARG A 34 -14.80 21.21 -20.96
CA ARG A 34 -14.35 21.14 -19.57
C ARG A 34 -12.83 21.15 -19.49
N ARG A 35 -12.28 22.26 -19.00
CA ARG A 35 -10.85 22.36 -18.66
C ARG A 35 -10.52 21.27 -17.65
N GLY A 36 -9.39 20.60 -17.83
CA GLY A 36 -8.88 19.63 -16.87
C GLY A 36 -9.63 18.30 -16.80
N PHE A 37 -10.58 18.03 -17.70
CA PHE A 37 -11.19 16.70 -17.81
C PHE A 37 -10.16 15.67 -18.31
N LEU A 38 -9.98 14.58 -17.57
CA LEU A 38 -9.03 13.52 -17.90
C LEU A 38 -9.73 12.29 -18.45
N ALA A 39 -10.69 11.75 -17.70
CA ALA A 39 -11.38 10.52 -18.05
C ALA A 39 -12.76 10.46 -17.39
N ALA A 40 -13.63 9.59 -17.91
CA ALA A 40 -14.87 9.25 -17.24
C ALA A 40 -15.25 7.78 -17.47
N ARG A 41 -15.68 7.08 -16.43
CA ARG A 41 -16.07 5.67 -16.46
C ARG A 41 -17.45 5.50 -15.82
N LEU A 42 -18.38 4.97 -16.59
CA LEU A 42 -19.74 4.67 -16.14
C LEU A 42 -19.85 3.19 -15.80
N ILE A 43 -20.31 2.88 -14.59
CA ILE A 43 -20.36 1.54 -14.00
C ILE A 43 -21.79 1.27 -13.55
N ARG A 44 -22.34 0.11 -13.89
CA ARG A 44 -23.63 -0.35 -13.36
C ARG A 44 -23.38 -1.12 -12.06
N VAL A 45 -23.91 -0.62 -10.94
CA VAL A 45 -23.72 -1.25 -9.61
C VAL A 45 -24.94 -2.05 -9.16
N ALA A 46 -26.13 -1.72 -9.67
CA ALA A 46 -27.36 -2.51 -9.51
C ALA A 46 -28.26 -2.37 -10.74
N GLU A 47 -29.47 -2.94 -10.72
CA GLU A 47 -30.38 -2.91 -11.85
C GLU A 47 -30.68 -1.48 -12.33
N ASP A 48 -30.97 -0.56 -11.41
CA ASP A 48 -31.28 0.84 -11.70
C ASP A 48 -30.19 1.80 -11.23
N THR A 49 -29.15 1.32 -10.55
CA THR A 49 -28.14 2.16 -9.90
C THR A 49 -26.81 2.14 -10.64
N TRP A 50 -26.24 3.32 -10.81
CA TRP A 50 -25.03 3.60 -11.58
C TRP A 50 -24.04 4.42 -10.77
N LEU A 51 -22.76 4.15 -10.98
CA LEU A 51 -21.63 4.94 -10.48
C LEU A 51 -20.91 5.55 -11.68
N ASP A 52 -20.74 6.87 -11.68
CA ASP A 52 -19.94 7.58 -12.65
C ASP A 52 -18.69 8.16 -11.98
N LEU A 53 -17.54 7.68 -12.42
CA LEU A 53 -16.23 8.12 -11.98
C LEU A 53 -15.69 9.09 -13.02
N VAL A 54 -15.47 10.35 -12.64
CA VAL A 54 -14.90 11.39 -13.51
C VAL A 54 -13.58 11.88 -12.92
N GLU A 55 -12.54 11.95 -13.74
CA GLU A 55 -11.19 12.35 -13.35
C GLU A 55 -10.88 13.76 -13.84
N TRP A 56 -10.30 14.59 -12.95
CA TRP A 56 -9.98 16.00 -13.16
C TRP A 56 -8.51 16.27 -12.83
N THR A 57 -7.88 17.23 -13.51
CA THR A 57 -6.47 17.61 -13.25
C THR A 57 -6.25 18.24 -11.88
N ASP A 58 -7.24 18.99 -11.38
CA ASP A 58 -7.15 19.82 -10.18
C ASP A 58 -8.55 20.20 -9.66
N ASP A 59 -8.61 20.70 -8.41
CA ASP A 59 -9.86 21.15 -7.77
C ASP A 59 -10.55 22.29 -8.52
N THR A 60 -9.77 23.21 -9.08
CA THR A 60 -10.34 24.35 -9.82
C THR A 60 -11.08 23.87 -11.08
N ALA A 61 -10.56 22.84 -11.76
CA ALA A 61 -11.17 22.27 -12.95
C ALA A 61 -12.49 21.56 -12.60
N TRP A 62 -12.50 20.84 -11.49
CA TRP A 62 -13.68 20.18 -10.96
C TRP A 62 -14.78 21.20 -10.58
N ASP A 63 -14.44 22.23 -9.80
CA ASP A 63 -15.38 23.28 -9.38
C ASP A 63 -15.98 24.04 -10.59
N GLU A 64 -15.15 24.38 -11.58
CA GLU A 64 -15.58 25.01 -12.83
C GLU A 64 -16.57 24.13 -13.59
N SER A 65 -16.31 22.82 -13.70
CA SER A 65 -17.20 21.87 -14.36
C SER A 65 -18.55 21.77 -13.66
N ARG A 66 -18.55 21.68 -12.31
CA ARG A 66 -19.77 21.64 -11.50
C ARG A 66 -20.61 22.90 -11.68
N ALA A 67 -19.97 24.07 -11.67
CA ALA A 67 -20.65 25.35 -11.87
C ALA A 67 -21.33 25.45 -13.25
N LYS A 68 -20.76 24.82 -14.28
CA LYS A 68 -21.34 24.82 -15.64
C LYS A 68 -22.55 23.88 -15.77
N GLY A 69 -22.64 22.80 -15.00
CA GLY A 69 -23.77 21.85 -15.06
C GLY A 69 -24.08 21.34 -16.47
N GLY A 70 -25.35 21.10 -16.80
CA GLY A 70 -25.78 20.65 -18.13
C GLY A 70 -25.78 21.74 -19.22
N ASN A 71 -24.75 22.58 -19.33
CA ASN A 71 -24.72 23.71 -20.27
C ASN A 71 -24.68 23.33 -21.76
N GLN A 72 -24.13 22.16 -22.11
CA GLN A 72 -24.10 21.67 -23.49
C GLN A 72 -25.27 20.69 -23.73
N PRO A 73 -25.90 20.71 -24.92
CA PRO A 73 -27.01 19.80 -25.24
C PRO A 73 -26.70 18.32 -24.99
N GLU A 74 -25.49 17.87 -25.32
CA GLU A 74 -25.07 16.48 -25.14
C GLU A 74 -24.89 16.11 -23.66
N ILE A 75 -24.44 17.07 -22.84
CA ILE A 75 -24.33 16.90 -21.38
C ILE A 75 -25.73 16.87 -20.76
N ALA A 76 -26.57 17.83 -21.14
CA ALA A 76 -27.96 17.92 -20.68
C ALA A 76 -28.75 16.65 -21.02
N ALA A 77 -28.54 16.07 -22.21
CA ALA A 77 -29.19 14.84 -22.63
C ALA A 77 -28.86 13.67 -21.70
N PHE A 78 -27.59 13.51 -21.31
CA PHE A 78 -27.20 12.47 -20.35
C PHE A 78 -27.78 12.75 -18.95
N PHE A 79 -27.65 13.97 -18.43
CA PHE A 79 -28.18 14.34 -17.11
C PHE A 79 -29.71 14.22 -17.04
N ALA A 80 -30.43 14.47 -18.12
CA ALA A 80 -31.87 14.31 -18.18
C ALA A 80 -32.35 12.86 -18.02
N THR A 81 -31.47 11.86 -18.17
CA THR A 81 -31.78 10.45 -17.93
C THR A 81 -31.68 10.03 -16.48
N ILE A 82 -31.01 10.83 -15.65
CA ILE A 82 -30.86 10.59 -14.21
C ILE A 82 -32.21 10.79 -13.53
N ASP A 83 -32.68 9.76 -12.82
CA ASP A 83 -33.91 9.82 -12.05
C ASP A 83 -33.65 10.43 -10.67
N THR A 84 -32.73 9.84 -9.90
CA THR A 84 -32.33 10.33 -8.58
C THR A 84 -30.81 10.37 -8.45
N LEU A 85 -30.26 11.49 -8.00
CA LEU A 85 -28.88 11.58 -7.54
C LEU A 85 -28.80 10.99 -6.12
N VAL A 86 -28.00 9.93 -5.93
CA VAL A 86 -27.83 9.24 -4.65
C VAL A 86 -26.68 9.88 -3.85
N SER A 87 -25.50 10.01 -4.45
CA SER A 87 -24.34 10.66 -3.85
C SER A 87 -23.46 11.33 -4.91
N SER A 88 -22.69 12.32 -4.48
CA SER A 88 -21.62 12.94 -5.28
C SER A 88 -20.49 13.28 -4.32
N GLU A 89 -19.41 12.52 -4.43
CA GLU A 89 -18.28 12.53 -3.52
C GLU A 89 -17.01 12.96 -4.25
N ARG A 90 -16.16 13.70 -3.52
CA ARG A 90 -14.83 14.07 -3.98
C ARG A 90 -13.82 13.08 -3.42
N GLY A 91 -13.10 12.43 -4.31
CA GLY A 91 -11.87 11.70 -4.03
C GLY A 91 -10.64 12.48 -4.54
N VAL A 92 -9.49 12.11 -4.01
CA VAL A 92 -8.19 12.47 -4.58
C VAL A 92 -7.48 11.18 -4.93
N ARG A 93 -6.80 11.18 -6.07
CA ARG A 93 -5.90 10.09 -6.41
C ARG A 93 -4.54 10.39 -5.80
N TYR A 94 -4.10 9.53 -4.89
CA TYR A 94 -2.79 9.68 -4.26
C TYR A 94 -1.66 9.02 -5.06
N ASP A 95 -1.98 8.17 -6.03
CA ASP A 95 -0.99 7.48 -6.88
C ASP A 95 -0.44 8.36 -8.01
N ASP A 96 -0.98 9.58 -8.18
CA ASP A 96 -0.47 10.54 -9.17
C ASP A 96 0.66 11.34 -8.54
N ALA A 97 1.90 10.98 -8.87
CA ALA A 97 3.09 11.73 -8.45
C ALA A 97 2.97 13.21 -8.83
N GLU A 98 3.27 14.12 -7.89
CA GLU A 98 3.21 15.58 -8.09
C GLU A 98 4.12 16.08 -9.22
N ASP A 99 5.12 15.27 -9.63
CA ASP A 99 6.11 15.60 -10.66
C ASP A 99 5.77 15.08 -12.07
N GLY A 100 4.65 14.35 -12.23
CA GLY A 100 4.06 14.00 -13.50
C GLY A 100 5.01 13.32 -14.48
N ARG A 101 5.34 12.03 -14.27
CA ARG A 101 5.76 11.08 -15.33
C ARG A 101 5.98 9.62 -14.94
N ARG A 102 5.71 9.24 -13.69
CA ARG A 102 5.87 7.84 -13.24
C ARG A 102 4.62 7.04 -13.57
N THR A 103 4.81 5.88 -14.19
CA THR A 103 3.70 4.95 -14.44
C THR A 103 3.51 4.09 -13.20
N VAL A 104 2.51 4.43 -12.38
CA VAL A 104 2.07 3.59 -11.27
C VAL A 104 0.92 2.71 -11.75
N ARG A 105 1.06 1.39 -11.58
CA ARG A 105 -0.02 0.44 -11.85
C ARG A 105 -0.33 -0.36 -10.59
N THR A 106 -1.57 -0.26 -10.14
CA THR A 106 -2.13 -1.13 -9.11
C THR A 106 -2.47 -2.48 -9.74
N ILE A 107 -1.85 -3.56 -9.28
CA ILE A 107 -1.99 -4.90 -9.84
C ILE A 107 -2.38 -5.86 -8.72
N ALA A 108 -3.49 -6.57 -8.90
CA ALA A 108 -3.89 -7.64 -7.99
C ALA A 108 -3.04 -8.89 -8.23
N TYR A 109 -2.54 -9.50 -7.16
CA TYR A 109 -1.87 -10.79 -7.18
C TYR A 109 -2.72 -11.92 -6.57
N GLY A 110 -3.92 -11.58 -6.08
CA GLY A 110 -4.90 -12.51 -5.55
C GLY A 110 -6.32 -11.93 -5.51
N PRO A 111 -7.33 -12.74 -5.12
CA PRO A 111 -8.72 -12.34 -5.12
C PRO A 111 -9.14 -11.40 -3.97
N HIS A 112 -8.39 -11.35 -2.86
CA HIS A 112 -8.72 -10.50 -1.72
C HIS A 112 -8.37 -9.03 -2.01
N PRO A 113 -9.14 -8.03 -1.51
CA PRO A 113 -8.83 -6.62 -1.75
C PRO A 113 -7.43 -6.16 -1.32
N SER A 114 -6.90 -6.75 -0.25
CA SER A 114 -5.52 -6.53 0.24
C SER A 114 -4.44 -7.33 -0.53
N GLN A 115 -4.81 -8.18 -1.50
CA GLN A 115 -3.84 -8.91 -2.33
C GLN A 115 -3.49 -8.12 -3.58
N VAL A 116 -2.89 -6.95 -3.36
CA VAL A 116 -2.59 -5.95 -4.38
C VAL A 116 -1.19 -5.36 -4.17
N GLY A 117 -0.53 -4.95 -5.23
CA GLY A 117 0.67 -4.12 -5.15
C GLY A 117 0.64 -3.00 -6.17
N GLU A 118 1.41 -1.95 -5.90
CA GLU A 118 1.65 -0.86 -6.83
C GLU A 118 3.03 -1.04 -7.46
N LEU A 119 3.04 -1.17 -8.79
CA LEU A 119 4.24 -1.22 -9.59
C LEU A 119 4.57 0.18 -10.09
N TYR A 120 5.66 0.73 -9.56
CA TYR A 120 6.25 1.98 -10.02
C TYR A 120 7.43 1.66 -10.94
N LEU A 121 7.46 2.31 -12.11
CA LEU A 121 8.56 2.21 -13.06
C LEU A 121 9.26 3.56 -13.24
N PRO A 122 10.61 3.59 -13.28
CA PRO A 122 11.36 4.74 -13.78
C PRO A 122 11.03 5.05 -15.24
N GLU A 123 11.47 6.22 -15.72
CA GLU A 123 11.42 6.52 -17.16
C GLU A 123 12.36 5.60 -17.95
N GLY A 124 11.91 5.13 -19.12
CA GLY A 124 12.68 4.28 -20.04
C GLY A 124 12.10 2.87 -20.17
N ASP A 125 12.83 2.01 -20.90
CA ASP A 125 12.34 0.67 -21.28
C ASP A 125 12.82 -0.46 -20.35
N GLY A 126 13.72 -0.17 -19.38
CA GLY A 126 14.32 -1.17 -18.49
C GLY A 126 15.38 -2.04 -19.19
N PRO A 127 15.69 -3.25 -18.65
CA PRO A 127 15.14 -3.80 -17.42
C PRO A 127 15.72 -3.07 -16.19
N PHE A 128 14.87 -2.76 -15.21
CA PHE A 128 15.23 -2.05 -13.99
C PHE A 128 15.43 -3.03 -12.83
N PRO A 129 16.45 -2.85 -11.96
CA PRO A 129 16.53 -3.60 -10.71
C PRO A 129 15.27 -3.35 -9.88
N VAL A 130 14.80 -4.38 -9.17
CA VAL A 130 13.51 -4.35 -8.48
C VAL A 130 13.72 -4.23 -6.98
N VAL A 131 12.96 -3.35 -6.33
CA VAL A 131 12.79 -3.34 -4.87
C VAL A 131 11.34 -3.66 -4.53
N VAL A 132 11.13 -4.74 -3.79
CA VAL A 132 9.85 -5.02 -3.12
C VAL A 132 9.80 -4.23 -1.82
N LEU A 133 8.78 -3.39 -1.64
CA LEU A 133 8.56 -2.64 -0.41
C LEU A 133 7.44 -3.27 0.41
N ILE A 134 7.69 -3.44 1.72
CA ILE A 134 6.74 -4.01 2.66
C ILE A 134 6.55 -3.06 3.84
N HIS A 135 5.32 -2.56 4.02
CA HIS A 135 5.02 -1.60 5.07
C HIS A 135 4.89 -2.25 6.46
N GLY A 136 4.86 -1.38 7.49
CA GLY A 136 4.72 -1.74 8.90
C GLY A 136 3.29 -1.69 9.43
N GLY A 137 3.14 -1.33 10.70
CA GLY A 137 1.83 -1.13 11.33
C GLY A 137 1.32 -2.32 12.16
N PHE A 138 2.21 -3.00 12.87
CA PHE A 138 1.86 -4.14 13.74
C PHE A 138 1.11 -5.27 13.02
N TRP A 139 1.35 -5.46 11.71
CA TRP A 139 0.58 -6.40 10.89
C TRP A 139 -0.94 -6.16 10.93
N THR A 140 -1.41 -5.00 11.38
CA THR A 140 -2.83 -4.70 11.59
C THR A 140 -3.43 -3.95 10.41
N ALA A 141 -4.72 -4.14 10.18
CA ALA A 141 -5.43 -3.50 9.09
C ALA A 141 -5.60 -1.98 9.25
N MET A 142 -5.25 -1.42 10.42
CA MET A 142 -5.25 0.02 10.66
C MET A 142 -4.29 0.79 9.75
N PHE A 143 -3.25 0.12 9.28
CA PHE A 143 -2.21 0.69 8.43
C PHE A 143 -2.08 -0.12 7.14
N ASP A 144 -1.57 0.54 6.10
CA ASP A 144 -1.44 -0.04 4.78
C ASP A 144 -0.18 0.48 4.08
N ARG A 145 0.06 0.00 2.85
CA ARG A 145 1.27 0.31 2.06
C ARG A 145 1.56 1.79 1.83
N ARG A 146 0.59 2.69 2.07
CA ARG A 146 0.77 4.14 1.94
C ARG A 146 1.82 4.70 2.89
N GLN A 147 2.10 4.00 4.00
CA GLN A 147 3.15 4.40 4.95
C GLN A 147 4.54 4.48 4.34
N VAL A 148 4.82 3.71 3.28
CA VAL A 148 6.15 3.65 2.64
C VAL A 148 6.15 4.20 1.21
N THR A 149 5.07 4.83 0.76
CA THR A 149 5.01 5.48 -0.57
C THR A 149 6.15 6.49 -0.80
N PRO A 150 6.57 7.33 0.17
CA PRO A 150 7.72 8.22 -0.04
C PRO A 150 9.03 7.48 -0.36
N LEU A 151 9.20 6.26 0.16
CA LEU A 151 10.36 5.41 -0.17
C LEU A 151 10.26 4.86 -1.59
N ALA A 152 9.05 4.50 -2.04
CA ALA A 152 8.83 4.08 -3.43
C ALA A 152 9.25 5.19 -4.39
N ASP A 153 8.84 6.42 -4.11
CA ASP A 153 9.20 7.58 -4.92
C ASP A 153 10.70 7.87 -4.94
N ALA A 154 11.38 7.73 -3.80
CA ALA A 154 12.83 7.91 -3.72
C ALA A 154 13.57 6.84 -4.53
N LEU A 155 13.19 5.56 -4.39
CA LEU A 155 13.82 4.44 -5.09
C LEU A 155 13.61 4.50 -6.60
N VAL A 156 12.42 4.93 -7.06
CA VAL A 156 12.17 5.16 -8.49
C VAL A 156 13.08 6.27 -9.03
N GLY A 157 13.28 7.34 -8.25
CA GLY A 157 14.24 8.40 -8.57
C GLY A 157 15.69 7.91 -8.67
N ASP A 158 16.04 6.86 -7.92
CA ASP A 158 17.34 6.19 -7.96
C ASP A 158 17.45 5.11 -9.06
N GLY A 159 16.41 4.91 -9.88
CA GLY A 159 16.41 4.02 -11.04
C GLY A 159 15.92 2.59 -10.77
N TYR A 160 15.27 2.35 -9.62
CA TYR A 160 14.64 1.07 -9.30
C TYR A 160 13.19 1.00 -9.78
N ALA A 161 12.79 -0.16 -10.33
CA ALA A 161 11.37 -0.50 -10.33
C ALA A 161 10.96 -0.86 -8.90
N VAL A 162 9.83 -0.33 -8.43
CA VAL A 162 9.35 -0.58 -7.06
C VAL A 162 8.05 -1.34 -7.11
N TRP A 163 8.00 -2.45 -6.37
CA TRP A 163 6.80 -3.24 -6.12
C TRP A 163 6.37 -3.02 -4.67
N ASN A 164 5.52 -2.01 -4.45
CA ASN A 164 5.00 -1.65 -3.13
C ASN A 164 3.77 -2.48 -2.82
N ILE A 165 3.92 -3.50 -1.97
CA ILE A 165 2.88 -4.52 -1.79
C ILE A 165 2.01 -4.25 -0.57
N GLU A 166 0.72 -4.52 -0.75
CA GLU A 166 -0.22 -4.78 0.34
C GLU A 166 -0.26 -6.28 0.65
N TYR A 167 -0.80 -6.66 1.81
CA TYR A 167 -1.02 -8.06 2.19
C TYR A 167 -2.17 -8.17 3.19
N ARG A 168 -2.83 -9.32 3.37
CA ARG A 168 -3.88 -9.46 4.40
C ARG A 168 -3.33 -9.23 5.80
N ARG A 169 -4.01 -8.39 6.58
CA ARG A 169 -3.59 -7.93 7.91
C ARG A 169 -4.57 -8.38 9.01
N LEU A 170 -4.12 -8.37 10.26
CA LEU A 170 -4.97 -8.63 11.42
C LEU A 170 -6.16 -7.67 11.45
N GLY A 171 -7.36 -8.22 11.65
CA GLY A 171 -8.64 -7.52 11.49
C GLY A 171 -9.35 -7.84 10.17
N GLU A 172 -8.63 -8.34 9.17
CA GLU A 172 -9.20 -8.82 7.90
C GLU A 172 -9.41 -10.34 7.92
N GLU A 173 -10.35 -10.83 7.10
CA GLU A 173 -10.59 -12.25 6.94
C GLU A 173 -9.35 -12.95 6.37
N GLY A 174 -8.83 -13.95 7.10
CA GLY A 174 -7.64 -14.68 6.72
C GLY A 174 -6.33 -13.90 6.89
N GLY A 175 -6.34 -12.73 7.55
CA GLY A 175 -5.12 -12.08 8.03
C GLY A 175 -4.52 -12.81 9.23
N GLY A 176 -3.20 -12.70 9.39
CA GLY A 176 -2.44 -13.50 10.34
C GLY A 176 -1.94 -14.80 9.74
N TRP A 177 -1.56 -15.75 10.59
CA TRP A 177 -1.04 -17.04 10.17
C TRP A 177 -2.16 -17.95 9.58
N PRO A 178 -1.96 -18.54 8.38
CA PRO A 178 -0.82 -18.37 7.47
C PRO A 178 -1.00 -17.24 6.44
N GLY A 179 -2.20 -16.68 6.28
CA GLY A 179 -2.56 -15.84 5.14
C GLY A 179 -1.72 -14.58 4.92
N THR A 180 -1.24 -13.89 5.96
CA THR A 180 -0.28 -12.78 5.83
C THR A 180 1.01 -13.22 5.16
N PHE A 181 1.54 -14.39 5.55
CA PHE A 181 2.81 -14.92 5.04
C PHE A 181 2.65 -15.53 3.65
N ASP A 182 1.51 -16.16 3.38
CA ASP A 182 1.13 -16.61 2.04
C ASP A 182 1.03 -15.43 1.06
N ASP A 183 0.48 -14.31 1.52
CA ASP A 183 0.33 -13.10 0.71
C ASP A 183 1.68 -12.47 0.38
N ILE A 184 2.61 -12.35 1.34
CA ILE A 184 3.98 -11.90 1.07
C ILE A 184 4.67 -12.83 0.07
N ALA A 185 4.48 -14.15 0.24
CA ALA A 185 5.08 -15.12 -0.66
C ALA A 185 4.55 -14.97 -2.10
N ALA A 186 3.23 -14.89 -2.25
CA ALA A 186 2.55 -14.71 -3.53
C ALA A 186 2.89 -13.37 -4.19
N ALA A 187 2.95 -12.28 -3.42
CA ALA A 187 3.27 -10.95 -3.93
C ALA A 187 4.70 -10.87 -4.49
N VAL A 188 5.69 -11.48 -3.82
CA VAL A 188 7.07 -11.55 -4.34
C VAL A 188 7.14 -12.43 -5.58
N ASP A 189 6.48 -13.60 -5.56
CA ASP A 189 6.48 -14.52 -6.70
C ASP A 189 5.71 -13.98 -7.91
N GLN A 190 4.77 -13.05 -7.69
CA GLN A 190 4.04 -12.37 -8.75
C GLN A 190 4.95 -11.60 -9.70
N LEU A 191 6.15 -11.18 -9.25
CA LEU A 191 7.14 -10.51 -10.10
C LEU A 191 7.54 -11.37 -11.32
N ASP A 192 7.45 -12.70 -11.22
CA ASP A 192 7.68 -13.62 -12.34
C ASP A 192 6.65 -13.39 -13.45
N GLY A 193 7.11 -12.76 -14.54
CA GLY A 193 6.25 -12.42 -15.69
C GLY A 193 5.32 -11.22 -15.47
N LEU A 194 5.49 -10.45 -14.38
CA LEU A 194 4.65 -9.28 -14.10
C LEU A 194 4.77 -8.20 -15.17
N ASP A 195 6.01 -7.85 -15.52
CA ASP A 195 6.34 -6.87 -16.53
C ASP A 195 7.74 -7.14 -17.10
N THR A 196 7.90 -6.94 -18.41
CA THR A 196 9.17 -7.17 -19.11
C THR A 196 10.25 -6.14 -18.78
N ALA A 197 9.88 -5.00 -18.19
CA ALA A 197 10.81 -3.97 -17.75
C ALA A 197 11.49 -4.29 -16.41
N LEU A 198 11.24 -5.45 -15.80
CA LEU A 198 11.81 -5.84 -14.50
C LEU A 198 13.05 -6.72 -14.69
N ASP A 199 14.17 -6.35 -14.05
CA ASP A 199 15.34 -7.21 -13.92
C ASP A 199 15.16 -8.17 -12.74
N LEU A 200 14.62 -9.35 -13.02
CA LEU A 200 14.42 -10.39 -12.01
C LEU A 200 15.73 -11.06 -11.56
N THR A 201 16.89 -10.72 -12.14
CA THR A 201 18.20 -11.15 -11.62
C THR A 201 18.67 -10.27 -10.46
N ASN A 202 18.00 -9.14 -10.24
CA ASN A 202 18.33 -8.13 -9.25
C ASN A 202 17.08 -7.66 -8.48
N VAL A 203 16.49 -8.59 -7.72
CA VAL A 203 15.34 -8.30 -6.85
C VAL A 203 15.82 -8.17 -5.40
N GLN A 204 15.51 -7.05 -4.76
CA GLN A 204 15.80 -6.80 -3.35
C GLN A 204 14.50 -6.56 -2.61
N VAL A 205 14.48 -6.78 -1.30
CA VAL A 205 13.30 -6.49 -0.45
C VAL A 205 13.67 -5.52 0.66
N VAL A 206 12.82 -4.54 0.91
CA VAL A 206 12.98 -3.58 2.01
C VAL A 206 11.67 -3.56 2.78
N GLY A 207 11.75 -3.69 4.09
CA GLY A 207 10.57 -3.61 4.95
C GLY A 207 10.79 -2.77 6.19
N HIS A 208 9.73 -2.11 6.64
CA HIS A 208 9.72 -1.30 7.86
C HIS A 208 8.91 -1.96 8.97
N SER A 209 9.42 -1.96 10.21
CA SER A 209 8.70 -2.43 11.40
C SER A 209 8.24 -3.90 11.23
N ALA A 210 6.93 -4.17 11.33
CA ALA A 210 6.33 -5.44 10.94
C ALA A 210 6.77 -5.91 9.53
N GLY A 211 6.82 -5.00 8.56
CA GLY A 211 7.33 -5.27 7.21
C GLY A 211 8.81 -5.64 7.19
N GLY A 212 9.61 -5.13 8.12
CA GLY A 212 11.02 -5.51 8.26
C GLY A 212 11.20 -6.98 8.69
N GLN A 213 10.26 -7.51 9.47
CA GLN A 213 10.18 -8.94 9.77
C GLN A 213 9.71 -9.73 8.54
N LEU A 214 8.70 -9.24 7.82
CA LEU A 214 8.18 -9.89 6.61
C LEU A 214 9.22 -9.92 5.47
N ALA A 215 10.08 -8.90 5.37
CA ALA A 215 11.21 -8.85 4.45
C ALA A 215 12.23 -9.95 4.78
N ALA A 216 12.55 -10.14 6.06
CA ALA A 216 13.42 -11.24 6.50
C ALA A 216 12.78 -12.62 6.25
N TYR A 217 11.47 -12.77 6.51
CA TYR A 217 10.71 -13.97 6.15
C TYR A 217 10.82 -14.28 4.65
N ALA A 218 10.53 -13.30 3.79
CA ALA A 218 10.61 -13.45 2.34
C ALA A 218 12.03 -13.87 1.89
N ALA A 219 13.06 -13.28 2.50
CA ALA A 219 14.46 -13.55 2.22
C ALA A 219 14.98 -14.91 2.71
N GLY A 220 14.27 -15.54 3.65
CA GLY A 220 14.56 -16.90 4.13
C GLY A 220 13.76 -18.00 3.42
N ARG A 221 12.85 -17.66 2.49
CA ARG A 221 12.08 -18.64 1.72
C ARG A 221 12.99 -19.47 0.83
N THR A 222 12.87 -20.80 0.89
CA THR A 222 13.63 -21.74 0.04
C THR A 222 12.87 -22.18 -1.21
N ASP A 223 11.54 -22.08 -1.21
CA ASP A 223 10.66 -22.43 -2.34
C ASP A 223 10.02 -21.14 -2.91
N ALA A 224 10.87 -20.29 -3.50
CA ALA A 224 10.47 -19.02 -4.11
C ALA A 224 10.67 -19.08 -5.62
N LYS A 225 9.70 -18.58 -6.39
CA LYS A 225 9.82 -18.46 -7.85
C LYS A 225 10.79 -17.35 -8.22
N VAL A 226 10.75 -16.26 -7.46
CA VAL A 226 11.63 -15.10 -7.63
C VAL A 226 12.67 -15.10 -6.53
N ARG A 227 13.94 -15.14 -6.92
CA ARG A 227 15.06 -15.15 -5.99
C ARG A 227 15.40 -13.73 -5.55
N LEU A 228 15.32 -13.49 -4.24
CA LEU A 228 15.84 -12.25 -3.65
C LEU A 228 17.38 -12.28 -3.61
N ARG A 229 17.98 -11.14 -3.90
CA ARG A 229 19.43 -10.91 -3.88
C ARG A 229 19.90 -10.34 -2.55
N ALA A 230 19.05 -9.56 -1.88
CA ALA A 230 19.35 -8.90 -0.63
C ALA A 230 18.06 -8.46 0.08
N ALA A 231 18.15 -8.26 1.40
CA ALA A 231 17.05 -7.80 2.23
C ALA A 231 17.48 -6.65 3.15
N VAL A 232 16.57 -5.72 3.41
CA VAL A 232 16.73 -4.65 4.39
C VAL A 232 15.56 -4.70 5.38
N SER A 233 15.88 -4.73 6.66
CA SER A 233 14.95 -4.65 7.77
C SER A 233 15.15 -3.33 8.51
N ILE A 234 14.20 -2.40 8.35
CA ILE A 234 14.20 -1.07 8.96
C ILE A 234 13.35 -1.12 10.23
N SER A 235 13.96 -0.99 11.40
CA SER A 235 13.30 -1.15 12.70
C SER A 235 12.44 -2.42 12.81
N GLY A 236 12.92 -3.53 12.23
CA GLY A 236 12.17 -4.77 12.15
C GLY A 236 12.07 -5.56 13.44
N VAL A 237 10.99 -6.34 13.59
CA VAL A 237 10.78 -7.26 14.72
C VAL A 237 11.31 -8.65 14.37
N LEU A 238 12.63 -8.83 14.37
CA LEU A 238 13.29 -10.07 13.95
C LEU A 238 13.30 -11.16 15.03
N ASP A 239 13.23 -10.79 16.31
CA ASP A 239 13.01 -11.73 17.41
C ASP A 239 11.53 -11.75 17.84
N LEU A 240 10.71 -12.52 17.11
CA LEU A 240 9.29 -12.67 17.40
C LEU A 240 9.02 -13.37 18.74
N VAL A 241 9.93 -14.22 19.22
CA VAL A 241 9.77 -14.94 20.49
C VAL A 241 9.91 -13.97 21.66
N ALA A 242 10.95 -13.11 21.63
CA ALA A 242 11.08 -12.05 22.61
C ALA A 242 9.90 -11.07 22.52
N ALA A 243 9.52 -10.65 21.31
CA ALA A 243 8.39 -9.74 21.12
C ALA A 243 7.06 -10.31 21.65
N ASP A 244 6.82 -11.61 21.50
CA ASP A 244 5.66 -12.30 22.08
C ASP A 244 5.72 -12.32 23.61
N ALA A 245 6.88 -12.69 24.18
CA ALA A 245 7.08 -12.70 25.64
C ALA A 245 6.85 -11.33 26.29
N ASP A 246 7.25 -10.25 25.59
CA ASP A 246 7.04 -8.87 26.00
C ASP A 246 5.64 -8.33 25.66
N ARG A 247 4.79 -9.12 24.99
CA ARG A 247 3.45 -8.74 24.50
C ARG A 247 3.49 -7.45 23.66
N LEU A 248 4.41 -7.40 22.71
CA LEU A 248 4.57 -6.28 21.78
C LEU A 248 3.20 -5.88 21.19
N GLY A 249 2.92 -4.58 21.20
CA GLY A 249 1.67 -4.02 20.67
C GLY A 249 0.46 -4.11 21.62
N SER A 250 0.61 -4.64 22.84
CA SER A 250 -0.48 -4.68 23.83
C SER A 250 -1.04 -3.31 24.21
N ALA A 251 -0.25 -2.24 24.04
CA ALA A 251 -0.72 -0.86 24.20
C ALA A 251 -1.87 -0.49 23.24
N LEU A 252 -1.99 -1.16 22.07
CA LEU A 252 -3.09 -0.94 21.12
C LEU A 252 -4.44 -1.39 21.69
N ALA A 253 -4.47 -2.13 22.81
CA ALA A 253 -5.70 -2.46 23.52
C ALA A 253 -6.32 -1.25 24.24
N ASP A 254 -5.54 -0.21 24.52
CA ASP A 254 -6.05 1.03 25.11
C ASP A 254 -6.33 2.07 24.00
N PRO A 255 -7.61 2.39 23.73
CA PRO A 255 -7.96 3.40 22.73
C PRO A 255 -7.55 4.83 23.14
N ASN A 256 -7.08 5.03 24.38
CA ASN A 256 -6.56 6.30 24.88
C ASN A 256 -5.03 6.32 24.98
N ALA A 257 -4.34 5.28 24.49
CA ALA A 257 -2.89 5.28 24.43
C ALA A 257 -2.39 6.49 23.63
N PRO A 258 -1.33 7.17 24.07
CA PRO A 258 -0.77 8.28 23.31
C PRO A 258 -0.24 7.79 21.96
N GLU A 259 -0.45 8.58 20.91
CA GLU A 259 0.14 8.30 19.61
C GLU A 259 1.67 8.42 19.69
N PRO A 260 2.42 7.47 19.11
CA PRO A 260 3.87 7.56 19.06
C PRO A 260 4.32 8.80 18.29
N ALA A 261 5.49 9.34 18.67
CA ALA A 261 6.03 10.54 18.03
C ALA A 261 6.29 10.28 16.54
N GLY A 262 5.77 11.16 15.68
CA GLY A 262 5.97 11.08 14.22
C GLY A 262 5.15 9.99 13.52
N ALA A 263 4.27 9.28 14.23
CA ALA A 263 3.40 8.29 13.60
C ALA A 263 2.44 8.97 12.61
N PRO A 264 2.31 8.45 11.38
CA PRO A 264 1.26 8.92 10.49
C PRO A 264 -0.12 8.51 11.05
N PRO A 265 -1.18 9.26 10.71
CA PRO A 265 -2.55 8.85 11.02
C PRO A 265 -2.84 7.43 10.50
N ALA A 266 -3.70 6.69 11.19
CA ALA A 266 -4.16 5.39 10.72
C ALA A 266 -4.83 5.53 9.34
N SER A 267 -4.41 4.68 8.41
CA SER A 267 -4.96 4.59 7.05
C SER A 267 -6.43 4.12 7.05
N ASN A 268 -6.77 3.22 7.98
CA ASN A 268 -8.08 2.60 8.12
C ASN A 268 -8.50 2.58 9.61
N PRO A 269 -8.84 3.75 10.19
CA PRO A 269 -9.15 3.88 11.62
C PRO A 269 -10.36 3.05 12.07
N GLU A 270 -11.23 2.63 11.14
CA GLU A 270 -12.38 1.76 11.40
C GLU A 270 -11.99 0.38 11.96
N PHE A 271 -10.73 -0.07 11.77
CA PHE A 271 -10.24 -1.32 12.36
C PHE A 271 -9.82 -1.17 13.83
N ALA A 272 -9.67 0.06 14.36
CA ALA A 272 -9.20 0.27 15.73
C ALA A 272 -9.99 -0.53 16.80
N PRO A 273 -11.34 -0.63 16.75
CA PRO A 273 -12.08 -1.42 17.73
C PRO A 273 -11.75 -2.92 17.71
N VAL A 274 -11.59 -3.51 16.52
CA VAL A 274 -11.24 -4.94 16.42
C VAL A 274 -9.78 -5.18 16.83
N ILE A 275 -8.88 -4.25 16.54
CA ILE A 275 -7.49 -4.34 17.01
C ILE A 275 -7.45 -4.26 18.55
N ALA A 276 -8.09 -3.25 19.13
CA ALA A 276 -8.09 -3.04 20.58
C ALA A 276 -8.66 -4.24 21.34
N ALA A 277 -9.70 -4.89 20.80
CA ALA A 277 -10.32 -6.07 21.40
C ALA A 277 -9.40 -7.31 21.45
N ASN A 278 -8.36 -7.37 20.61
CA ASN A 278 -7.52 -8.56 20.46
C ASN A 278 -6.04 -8.33 20.82
N ALA A 279 -5.59 -7.09 20.95
CA ALA A 279 -4.19 -6.76 21.15
C ALA A 279 -3.66 -7.02 22.57
N ALA A 280 -4.52 -7.17 23.58
CA ALA A 280 -4.14 -7.17 25.00
C ALA A 280 -3.08 -8.22 25.39
N ASP A 281 -3.11 -9.39 24.74
CA ASP A 281 -2.14 -10.46 24.97
C ASP A 281 -0.92 -10.39 24.03
N GLY A 282 -0.77 -9.30 23.28
CA GLY A 282 0.31 -9.08 22.32
C GLY A 282 -0.11 -9.38 20.88
N ILE A 283 0.36 -8.54 19.97
CA ILE A 283 0.14 -8.70 18.53
C ILE A 283 0.84 -9.95 17.96
N PRO A 284 2.08 -10.33 18.34
CA PRO A 284 2.71 -11.55 17.84
C PRO A 284 1.89 -12.82 18.12
N ARG A 285 1.30 -12.93 19.32
CA ARG A 285 0.37 -14.00 19.67
C ARG A 285 -0.83 -14.04 18.71
N TRP A 286 -1.46 -12.90 18.45
CA TRP A 286 -2.60 -12.84 17.55
C TRP A 286 -2.21 -13.15 16.10
N LEU A 287 -1.10 -12.59 15.63
CA LEU A 287 -0.49 -12.84 14.32
C LEU A 287 -0.31 -14.34 14.07
N LEU A 288 0.19 -15.08 15.06
CA LEU A 288 0.51 -16.50 14.90
C LEU A 288 -0.57 -17.44 15.47
N GLY A 289 -1.66 -16.89 15.99
CA GLY A 289 -2.79 -17.64 16.55
C GLY A 289 -2.42 -18.45 17.80
N GLY A 290 -1.49 -17.97 18.61
CA GLY A 290 -1.00 -18.58 19.86
C GLY A 290 0.34 -17.99 20.30
N HIS A 291 0.67 -18.15 21.58
CA HIS A 291 1.99 -17.81 22.11
C HIS A 291 3.05 -18.80 21.61
N HIS A 292 4.33 -18.42 21.68
CA HIS A 292 5.43 -19.27 21.22
C HIS A 292 5.49 -20.63 21.93
N ASP A 293 5.14 -20.71 23.21
CA ASP A 293 5.06 -21.98 23.95
C ASP A 293 3.89 -22.88 23.52
N GLU A 294 2.86 -22.31 22.90
CA GLU A 294 1.69 -23.01 22.36
C GLU A 294 1.88 -23.44 20.90
N VAL A 295 2.49 -22.58 20.07
CA VAL A 295 2.64 -22.78 18.62
C VAL A 295 4.09 -22.54 18.12
N PRO A 296 5.11 -23.17 18.71
CA PRO A 296 6.53 -22.88 18.39
C PRO A 296 6.86 -23.10 16.91
N GLU A 297 6.20 -24.08 16.27
CA GLU A 297 6.39 -24.38 14.85
C GLU A 297 5.96 -23.23 13.94
N ARG A 298 4.94 -22.44 14.32
CA ARG A 298 4.50 -21.28 13.53
C ARG A 298 5.52 -20.16 13.60
N TYR A 299 6.07 -19.89 14.78
CA TYR A 299 7.16 -18.92 14.95
C TYR A 299 8.39 -19.31 14.12
N ALA A 300 8.79 -20.59 14.17
CA ALA A 300 9.90 -21.09 13.37
C ALA A 300 9.66 -20.96 11.84
N GLN A 301 8.43 -21.20 11.38
CA GLN A 301 8.05 -21.08 9.97
C GLN A 301 8.11 -19.64 9.45
N VAL A 302 7.85 -18.65 10.31
CA VAL A 302 7.85 -17.22 9.92
C VAL A 302 9.17 -16.50 10.23
N THR A 303 10.12 -17.18 10.87
CA THR A 303 11.48 -16.66 11.12
C THR A 303 12.56 -17.58 10.52
N PRO A 304 12.44 -17.99 9.24
CA PRO A 304 13.44 -18.84 8.63
C PRO A 304 14.82 -18.14 8.61
N PRO A 305 15.93 -18.88 8.70
CA PRO A 305 17.26 -18.31 8.54
C PRO A 305 17.39 -17.57 7.20
N VAL A 306 17.82 -16.30 7.26
CA VAL A 306 18.04 -15.49 6.05
C VAL A 306 19.33 -15.95 5.36
N THR A 307 19.24 -16.28 4.08
CA THR A 307 20.36 -16.87 3.30
C THR A 307 21.03 -15.87 2.35
N VAL A 308 20.50 -14.65 2.27
CA VAL A 308 21.01 -13.53 1.46
C VAL A 308 21.58 -12.45 2.38
N PRO A 309 22.38 -11.50 1.87
CA PRO A 309 22.78 -10.34 2.64
C PRO A 309 21.57 -9.63 3.26
N LEU A 310 21.62 -9.39 4.56
CA LEU A 310 20.60 -8.68 5.34
C LEU A 310 21.24 -7.43 5.96
N LEU A 311 20.67 -6.27 5.68
CA LEU A 311 20.91 -5.05 6.46
C LEU A 311 19.80 -4.87 7.48
N THR A 312 20.18 -4.65 8.73
CA THR A 312 19.29 -4.23 9.80
C THR A 312 19.66 -2.80 10.17
N ILE A 313 18.69 -1.90 10.23
CA ILE A 313 18.88 -0.53 10.75
C ILE A 313 17.85 -0.23 11.83
N HIS A 314 18.21 0.60 12.81
CA HIS A 314 17.29 0.92 13.90
C HIS A 314 17.56 2.30 14.48
N GLY A 315 16.52 3.09 14.74
CA GLY A 315 16.64 4.39 15.39
C GLY A 315 16.94 4.24 16.89
N THR A 316 17.88 5.01 17.44
CA THR A 316 18.21 4.90 18.88
C THR A 316 17.13 5.47 19.81
N THR A 317 16.15 6.20 19.26
CA THR A 317 15.02 6.76 20.01
C THR A 317 13.69 6.16 19.54
N ASP A 318 13.73 4.97 18.91
CA ASP A 318 12.55 4.19 18.56
C ASP A 318 11.85 3.70 19.85
N ASP A 319 10.62 4.17 20.07
CA ASP A 319 9.79 3.86 21.23
C ASP A 319 8.67 2.84 20.91
N ILE A 320 8.61 2.38 19.66
CA ILE A 320 7.61 1.41 19.19
C ILE A 320 8.21 0.00 19.16
N VAL A 321 9.37 -0.14 18.53
CA VAL A 321 10.10 -1.41 18.44
C VAL A 321 11.36 -1.27 19.26
N ALA A 322 11.53 -2.11 20.29
CA ALA A 322 12.77 -2.09 21.06
C ALA A 322 13.93 -2.67 20.22
N ALA A 323 15.12 -2.05 20.30
CA ALA A 323 16.32 -2.48 19.58
C ALA A 323 16.68 -3.97 19.75
N LYS A 324 16.33 -4.56 20.90
CA LYS A 324 16.54 -5.99 21.17
C LYS A 324 15.83 -6.92 20.17
N TYR A 325 14.79 -6.46 19.49
CA TYR A 325 14.10 -7.24 18.47
C TYR A 325 14.75 -7.13 17.09
N ALA A 326 15.60 -6.13 16.85
CA ALA A 326 16.12 -5.78 15.51
C ALA A 326 17.37 -6.58 15.09
N GLY A 327 17.73 -7.64 15.83
CA GLY A 327 18.93 -8.42 15.58
C GLY A 327 20.20 -7.65 15.97
N ASP A 328 21.11 -7.44 15.02
CA ASP A 328 22.33 -6.64 15.17
C ASP A 328 22.28 -5.41 14.25
N PRO A 329 21.47 -4.38 14.58
CA PRO A 329 21.22 -3.27 13.67
C PRO A 329 22.37 -2.26 13.62
N VAL A 330 22.52 -1.62 12.46
CA VAL A 330 23.17 -0.31 12.38
C VAL A 330 22.26 0.70 13.10
N GLU A 331 22.70 1.14 14.27
CA GLU A 331 21.98 2.16 15.04
C GLU A 331 22.10 3.54 14.38
N ILE A 332 20.97 4.24 14.27
CA ILE A 332 20.86 5.60 13.75
C ILE A 332 20.62 6.55 14.92
N PRO A 333 21.66 7.32 15.35
CA PRO A 333 21.56 8.17 16.53
C PRO A 333 20.48 9.25 16.38
N GLY A 334 19.59 9.32 17.38
CA GLY A 334 18.55 10.34 17.49
C GLY A 334 17.34 10.15 16.57
N ALA A 335 17.32 9.11 15.74
CA ALA A 335 16.18 8.79 14.89
C ALA A 335 15.11 8.03 15.67
N ASN A 336 13.85 8.45 15.52
CA ASN A 336 12.68 7.71 15.98
C ASN A 336 12.28 6.60 14.98
N HIS A 337 11.16 5.93 15.27
CA HIS A 337 10.64 4.81 14.46
C HIS A 337 10.30 5.17 13.01
N PHE A 338 9.98 6.44 12.74
CA PHE A 338 9.52 6.94 11.43
C PHE A 338 10.58 7.78 10.70
N ASP A 339 11.53 8.38 11.41
CA ASP A 339 12.67 9.09 10.78
C ASP A 339 13.47 8.15 9.86
N VAL A 340 13.54 6.86 10.20
CA VAL A 340 14.27 5.84 9.43
C VAL A 340 13.62 5.48 8.09
N ILE A 341 12.37 5.90 7.86
CA ILE A 341 11.65 5.75 6.59
C ILE A 341 11.34 7.10 5.90
N ASP A 342 11.87 8.21 6.40
CA ASP A 342 11.84 9.49 5.68
C ASP A 342 12.99 9.53 4.66
N PRO A 343 12.71 9.58 3.34
CA PRO A 343 13.75 9.62 2.32
C PRO A 343 14.64 10.87 2.39
N ASN A 344 14.20 11.94 3.07
CA ASN A 344 14.98 13.16 3.28
C ASN A 344 15.87 13.08 4.54
N HIS A 345 15.59 12.14 5.44
CA HIS A 345 16.38 11.96 6.65
C HIS A 345 17.73 11.30 6.32
N PRO A 346 18.85 11.68 6.98
CA PRO A 346 20.17 11.12 6.70
C PRO A 346 20.27 9.59 6.84
N SER A 347 19.39 8.95 7.62
CA SER A 347 19.32 7.49 7.74
C SER A 347 19.02 6.79 6.43
N TRP A 348 18.21 7.39 5.57
CA TRP A 348 17.84 6.77 4.30
C TRP A 348 19.04 6.55 3.38
N ARG A 349 20.06 7.42 3.46
CA ARG A 349 21.33 7.23 2.72
C ARG A 349 22.00 5.90 3.05
N VAL A 350 21.94 5.43 4.29
CA VAL A 350 22.52 4.13 4.69
C VAL A 350 21.86 2.99 3.92
N VAL A 351 20.53 3.01 3.81
CA VAL A 351 19.76 2.00 3.07
C VAL A 351 20.05 2.10 1.58
N ARG A 352 19.94 3.30 1.01
CA ARG A 352 20.11 3.55 -0.41
C ARG A 352 21.51 3.16 -0.90
N ASP A 353 22.55 3.59 -0.21
CA ASP A 353 23.93 3.32 -0.62
C ASP A 353 24.21 1.80 -0.52
N TRP A 354 23.67 1.11 0.51
CA TRP A 354 23.78 -0.34 0.65
C TRP A 354 23.05 -1.12 -0.45
N LEU A 355 21.86 -0.67 -0.87
CA LEU A 355 21.13 -1.25 -2.00
C LEU A 355 21.91 -1.06 -3.30
N ALA A 356 22.45 0.12 -3.55
CA ALA A 356 23.23 0.44 -4.75
C ALA A 356 24.49 -0.44 -4.88
N GLU A 357 25.21 -0.65 -3.79
CA GLU A 357 26.38 -1.55 -3.75
C GLU A 357 26.06 -3.00 -4.15
N ARG A 358 24.82 -3.44 -3.90
CA ARG A 358 24.36 -4.79 -4.23
C ARG A 358 23.72 -4.87 -5.59
N SER A 359 23.29 -3.75 -6.16
CA SER A 359 22.77 -3.68 -7.52
C SER A 359 23.85 -3.59 -8.60
N ALA A 360 25.05 -3.14 -8.24
CA ALA A 360 26.25 -3.20 -9.07
C ALA A 360 26.78 -4.64 -9.21
#